data_AF-A0AAD3DTV6-F1
#
_entry.id   AF-A0AAD3DTV6-F1
#
_cell.length_a   1.000
_cell.length_b   1.000
_cell.length_c   1.000
_cell.angle_alpha   90.00
_cell.angle_beta   90.00
_cell.angle_gamma   90.00
#
_symmetry.space_group_name_H-M   'P 1'
#
loop_
_entity.id
_entity.type
_entity.pdbx_description
1 polymer ?
#
loop_
_entity_poly.entity_id
_entity_poly.type
_entity_poly.pdbx_seq_one_letter_code
_entity_poly.pdbx_strand_id
1 'polypeptide(L)'
;MLRQAFGIAAYLASIASVASTAAWINNWGNAFPALASIFPRSIDGEPAIDLATSGTAAKAFFNVGLMGLLALQHNIMARQTTKKAMRKAGVPFPWERSVFAASASAALGAILYLWQPMPWTVWQVRPPYDKAVWALSALGILVFFGSTGAWDHTELFGLK
;
A
#
# COMPACT_ATOMS: atom_id res chain seq x y z
N MET A 1 -3.07 -20.47 -19.25
CA MET A 1 -1.77 -19.80 -19.00
C MET A 1 -1.93 -18.31 -18.67
N LEU A 2 -2.62 -17.51 -19.50
CA LEU A 2 -2.82 -16.06 -19.24
C LEU A 2 -3.42 -15.73 -17.85
N ARG A 3 -4.43 -16.49 -17.42
CA ARG A 3 -5.04 -16.35 -16.08
C ARG A 3 -4.02 -16.49 -14.94
N GLN A 4 -3.19 -17.52 -15.00
CA GLN A 4 -2.19 -17.80 -13.96
C GLN A 4 -1.11 -16.73 -13.96
N ALA A 5 -0.65 -16.30 -15.15
CA ALA A 5 0.31 -15.20 -15.27
C ALA A 5 -0.22 -13.90 -14.64
N PHE A 6 -1.48 -13.54 -14.91
CA PHE A 6 -2.10 -12.36 -14.29
C PHE A 6 -2.23 -12.49 -12.78
N GLY A 7 -2.70 -13.64 -12.27
CA GLY A 7 -2.79 -13.88 -10.83
C GLY A 7 -1.44 -13.79 -10.13
N ILE A 8 -0.38 -14.33 -10.72
CA ILE A 8 0.99 -14.27 -10.18
C ILE A 8 1.48 -12.82 -10.16
N ALA A 9 1.27 -12.08 -11.25
CA ALA A 9 1.65 -10.66 -11.32
C ALA A 9 0.93 -9.83 -10.25
N ALA A 10 -0.39 -10.04 -10.08
CA ALA A 10 -1.18 -9.35 -9.05
C ALA A 10 -0.72 -9.70 -7.63
N TYR A 11 -0.35 -10.96 -7.39
CA TYR A 11 0.20 -11.41 -6.11
C TYR A 11 1.54 -10.73 -5.79
N LEU A 12 2.49 -10.77 -6.73
CA LEU A 12 3.80 -10.15 -6.55
C LEU A 12 3.67 -8.63 -6.35
N ALA A 13 2.78 -7.98 -7.11
CA ALA A 13 2.48 -6.56 -6.92
C ALA A 13 1.89 -6.26 -5.53
N SER A 14 1.06 -7.16 -5.00
CA SER A 14 0.45 -7.01 -3.67
C SER A 14 1.49 -7.14 -2.56
N ILE A 15 2.36 -8.14 -2.63
CA ILE A 15 3.46 -8.29 -1.67
C ILE A 15 4.40 -7.08 -1.75
N ALA A 16 4.81 -6.70 -2.96
CA ALA A 16 5.72 -5.58 -3.16
C ALA A 16 5.14 -4.26 -2.66
N SER A 17 3.86 -3.98 -2.95
CA SER A 17 3.21 -2.76 -2.50
C SER A 17 3.09 -2.70 -0.99
N VAL A 18 2.66 -3.78 -0.32
CA VAL A 18 2.54 -3.80 1.14
C VAL A 18 3.89 -3.73 1.85
N ALA A 19 4.90 -4.46 1.37
CA ALA A 19 6.26 -4.35 1.89
C ALA A 19 6.81 -2.92 1.74
N SER A 20 6.56 -2.29 0.58
CA SER A 20 6.95 -0.90 0.33
C SER A 20 6.21 0.06 1.25
N THR A 21 4.91 -0.14 1.51
CA THR A 21 4.14 0.68 2.46
C THR A 21 4.68 0.56 3.88
N ALA A 22 5.00 -0.65 4.35
CA ALA A 22 5.59 -0.86 5.67
C ALA A 22 6.94 -0.13 5.81
N ALA A 23 7.80 -0.24 4.80
CA ALA A 23 9.08 0.45 4.75
C ALA A 23 8.91 1.99 4.70
N TRP A 24 7.95 2.46 3.91
CA TRP A 24 7.65 3.87 3.71
C TRP A 24 7.13 4.56 4.97
N ILE A 25 6.17 3.94 5.68
CA ILE A 25 5.64 4.45 6.96
C ILE A 25 6.72 4.52 8.04
N ASN A 26 7.64 3.55 8.05
CA ASN A 26 8.70 3.46 9.06
C ASN A 26 10.00 4.15 8.63
N ASN A 27 10.00 4.92 7.53
CA ASN A 27 11.18 5.60 7.00
C ASN A 27 12.42 4.69 6.89
N TRP A 28 12.26 3.43 6.46
CA TRP A 28 13.34 2.44 6.45
C TRP A 28 14.54 2.86 5.60
N GLY A 29 14.34 3.58 4.49
CA GLY A 29 15.46 4.09 3.68
C GLY A 29 16.39 5.03 4.47
N ASN A 30 15.84 5.77 5.45
CA ASN A 30 16.61 6.65 6.34
C ASN A 30 17.15 5.89 7.56
N ALA A 31 16.34 5.01 8.15
CA ALA A 31 16.71 4.25 9.34
C ALA A 31 17.73 3.14 9.07
N PHE A 32 17.70 2.55 7.88
CA PHE A 32 18.54 1.43 7.46
C PHE A 32 19.14 1.72 6.08
N PRO A 33 20.32 2.36 6.00
CA PRO A 33 20.94 2.72 4.72
C PRO A 33 21.13 1.56 3.75
N ALA A 34 21.35 0.34 4.25
CA ALA A 34 21.45 -0.88 3.45
C ALA A 34 20.17 -1.22 2.67
N LEU A 35 19.01 -0.73 3.14
CA LEU A 35 17.71 -0.93 2.51
C LEU A 35 17.30 0.22 1.59
N ALA A 36 18.05 1.33 1.55
CA ALA A 36 17.69 2.53 0.79
C ALA A 36 17.58 2.28 -0.72
N SER A 37 18.36 1.35 -1.28
CA SER A 37 18.26 0.97 -2.70
C SER A 37 16.98 0.19 -3.03
N ILE A 38 16.42 -0.51 -2.05
CA ILE A 38 15.21 -1.32 -2.20
C ILE A 38 13.97 -0.47 -1.88
N PHE A 39 14.06 0.35 -0.83
CA PHE A 39 13.00 1.23 -0.35
C PHE A 39 13.48 2.69 -0.32
N PRO A 40 13.63 3.33 -1.49
CA PRO A 40 14.18 4.69 -1.59
C PRO A 40 13.19 5.77 -1.16
N ARG A 41 11.94 5.42 -0.87
CA ARG A 41 10.85 6.36 -0.56
C ARG A 41 10.48 6.25 0.92
N SER A 42 10.09 7.38 1.50
CA SER A 42 9.67 7.45 2.90
C SER A 42 8.57 8.51 3.08
N ILE A 43 7.74 8.36 4.11
CA ILE A 43 6.59 9.24 4.35
C ILE A 43 7.01 10.69 4.65
N ASP A 44 8.17 10.83 5.31
CA ASP A 44 8.77 12.11 5.68
C ASP A 44 9.95 12.50 4.77
N GLY A 45 10.16 11.78 3.66
CA GLY A 45 11.30 11.99 2.76
C GLY A 45 11.03 13.07 1.71
N GLU A 46 11.86 13.10 0.66
CA GLU A 46 11.58 13.94 -0.51
C GLU A 46 10.46 13.35 -1.38
N PRO A 47 9.59 14.18 -1.98
CA PRO A 47 8.55 13.69 -2.88
C PRO A 47 9.18 13.04 -4.12
N ALA A 48 8.54 12.00 -4.66
CA ALA A 48 8.99 11.41 -5.92
C ALA A 48 8.69 12.31 -7.12
N ILE A 49 7.53 12.97 -7.08
CA ILE A 49 7.15 14.05 -7.97
C ILE A 49 6.73 15.21 -7.09
N ASP A 50 7.44 16.34 -7.19
CA ASP A 50 6.97 17.59 -6.64
C ASP A 50 5.86 18.13 -7.55
N LEU A 51 4.63 18.13 -7.03
CA LEU A 51 3.46 18.62 -7.77
C LEU A 51 3.37 20.15 -7.79
N ALA A 52 4.38 20.85 -7.26
CA ALA A 52 4.41 22.31 -7.10
C ALA A 52 3.13 22.83 -6.41
N THR A 53 2.57 22.03 -5.50
CA THR A 53 1.34 22.38 -4.79
C THR A 53 1.64 23.49 -3.79
N SER A 54 1.01 24.65 -4.00
CA SER A 54 1.23 25.86 -3.22
C SER A 54 0.67 25.72 -1.80
N GLY A 55 1.56 25.52 -0.84
CA GLY A 55 1.25 25.57 0.59
C GLY A 55 0.78 24.24 1.19
N THR A 56 0.90 24.15 2.52
CA THR A 56 0.70 22.90 3.25
C THR A 56 -0.75 22.39 3.21
N ALA A 57 -1.73 23.30 3.16
CA ALA A 57 -3.13 22.91 3.05
C ALA A 57 -3.41 22.15 1.74
N ALA A 58 -2.86 22.63 0.62
CA ALA A 58 -3.01 21.97 -0.68
C ALA A 58 -2.38 20.56 -0.67
N LYS A 59 -1.18 20.42 -0.10
CA LYS A 59 -0.51 19.11 0.08
C LYS A 59 -1.36 18.16 0.92
N ALA A 60 -1.90 18.65 2.05
CA ALA A 60 -2.76 17.85 2.93
C ALA A 60 -4.04 17.38 2.22
N PHE A 61 -4.75 18.28 1.53
CA PHE A 61 -5.95 17.92 0.77
C PHE A 61 -5.65 16.90 -0.34
N PHE A 62 -4.52 17.07 -1.04
CA PHE A 62 -4.09 16.12 -2.07
C PHE A 62 -3.81 14.74 -1.48
N ASN A 63 -3.04 14.65 -0.39
CA ASN A 63 -2.75 13.39 0.29
C ASN A 63 -4.01 12.72 0.84
N VAL A 64 -4.93 13.49 1.43
CA VAL A 64 -6.24 12.99 1.89
C VAL A 64 -7.04 12.46 0.70
N GLY A 65 -7.02 13.14 -0.45
CA GLY A 65 -7.63 12.67 -1.68
C GLY A 65 -7.04 11.35 -2.18
N LEU A 66 -5.71 11.21 -2.16
CA LEU A 66 -5.01 9.97 -2.51
C LEU A 66 -5.41 8.81 -1.59
N MET A 67 -5.40 9.04 -0.27
CA MET A 67 -5.85 8.05 0.71
C MET A 67 -7.33 7.71 0.53
N GLY A 68 -8.16 8.72 0.23
CA GLY A 68 -9.58 8.58 -0.08
C GLY A 68 -9.82 7.73 -1.32
N LEU A 69 -9.00 7.86 -2.36
CA LEU A 69 -9.06 7.02 -3.55
C LEU A 69 -8.81 5.54 -3.21
N LEU A 70 -7.78 5.24 -2.43
CA LEU A 70 -7.53 3.87 -1.96
C LEU A 70 -8.70 3.36 -1.11
N ALA A 71 -9.17 4.16 -0.16
CA ALA A 71 -10.29 3.78 0.71
C ALA A 71 -11.55 3.50 -0.12
N LEU A 72 -11.90 4.36 -1.07
CA LEU A 72 -13.04 4.18 -1.95
C LEU A 72 -12.87 2.94 -2.83
N GLN A 73 -11.72 2.77 -3.48
CA GLN A 73 -11.43 1.61 -4.31
C GLN A 73 -11.61 0.30 -3.51
N HIS A 74 -10.98 0.22 -2.34
CA HIS A 74 -11.00 -0.97 -1.49
C HIS A 74 -12.42 -1.30 -1.02
N ASN A 75 -13.15 -0.29 -0.56
CA ASN A 75 -14.52 -0.47 -0.07
C ASN A 75 -15.51 -0.79 -1.20
N ILE A 76 -15.42 -0.12 -2.35
CA ILE A 76 -16.33 -0.33 -3.48
C ILE A 76 -16.12 -1.72 -4.05
N MET A 77 -14.88 -2.16 -4.27
CA MET A 77 -14.62 -3.47 -4.86
C MET A 77 -14.92 -4.65 -3.91
N ALA A 78 -15.00 -4.38 -2.60
CA ALA A 78 -15.47 -5.37 -1.64
C ALA A 78 -16.99 -5.66 -1.78
N ARG A 79 -17.77 -4.72 -2.34
CA ARG A 79 -19.24 -4.84 -2.45
C ARG A 79 -19.67 -5.87 -3.50
N GLN A 80 -20.76 -6.58 -3.19
CA GLN A 80 -21.37 -7.55 -4.10
C GLN A 80 -21.90 -6.93 -5.39
N THR A 81 -22.37 -5.68 -5.35
CA THR A 81 -22.83 -4.93 -6.53
C THR A 81 -21.70 -4.75 -7.54
N THR A 82 -20.51 -4.37 -7.07
CA THR A 82 -19.31 -4.24 -7.91
C THR A 82 -18.90 -5.57 -8.50
N LYS A 83 -18.88 -6.65 -7.70
CA LYS A 83 -18.57 -7.99 -8.21
C LYS A 83 -19.54 -8.44 -9.31
N LYS A 84 -20.85 -8.18 -9.15
CA LYS A 84 -21.86 -8.44 -10.20
C LYS A 84 -21.61 -7.59 -11.46
N ALA A 85 -21.29 -6.30 -11.29
CA ALA A 85 -20.98 -5.41 -12.40
C ALA A 85 -19.71 -5.85 -13.17
N MET A 86 -18.66 -6.26 -12.45
CA MET A 86 -17.43 -6.81 -13.03
C MET A 86 -17.73 -8.05 -13.88
N ARG A 87 -18.53 -8.99 -13.37
CA ARG A 87 -18.99 -10.17 -14.14
C ARG A 87 -19.75 -9.77 -15.40
N LYS A 88 -20.67 -8.81 -15.29
CA LYS A 88 -21.43 -8.28 -16.43
C LYS A 88 -20.53 -7.61 -17.47
N ALA A 89 -19.46 -6.96 -17.03
CA ALA A 89 -18.44 -6.34 -17.88
C ALA A 89 -17.42 -7.33 -18.48
N GLY A 90 -17.58 -8.64 -18.23
CA GLY A 90 -16.74 -9.68 -18.81
C GLY A 90 -15.54 -10.11 -17.97
N VAL A 91 -15.41 -9.65 -16.72
CA VAL A 91 -14.37 -10.14 -15.80
C VAL A 91 -14.78 -11.53 -15.28
N PRO A 92 -14.00 -12.59 -15.55
CA PRO A 92 -14.32 -13.93 -15.08
C PRO A 92 -14.28 -14.00 -13.55
N PHE A 93 -15.17 -14.81 -12.94
CA PHE A 93 -15.21 -15.01 -11.49
C PHE A 93 -13.81 -15.28 -10.86
N PRO A 94 -12.95 -16.12 -11.46
CA PRO A 94 -11.65 -16.39 -10.87
C PRO A 94 -10.65 -15.22 -10.90
N TRP A 95 -10.92 -14.18 -11.71
CA TRP A 95 -10.06 -13.01 -11.83
C TRP A 95 -10.44 -11.93 -10.83
N GLU A 96 -11.62 -12.00 -10.18
CA GLU A 96 -12.10 -10.97 -9.27
C GLU A 96 -11.09 -10.63 -8.16
N ARG A 97 -10.52 -11.65 -7.53
CA ARG A 97 -9.51 -11.47 -6.47
C ARG A 97 -8.21 -10.85 -7.02
N SER A 98 -7.72 -11.32 -8.15
CA SER A 98 -6.50 -10.80 -8.77
C SER A 98 -6.67 -9.36 -9.29
N VAL A 99 -7.84 -9.03 -9.84
CA VAL A 99 -8.18 -7.65 -10.25
C VAL A 99 -8.27 -6.74 -9.04
N PHE A 100 -8.93 -7.18 -7.96
CA PHE A 100 -8.96 -6.45 -6.70
C PHE A 100 -7.54 -6.15 -6.18
N ALA A 101 -6.72 -7.20 -6.10
CA ALA A 101 -5.35 -7.14 -5.60
C ALA A 101 -4.48 -6.21 -6.46
N ALA A 102 -4.56 -6.32 -7.79
CA ALA A 102 -3.83 -5.46 -8.71
C ALA A 102 -4.29 -3.99 -8.61
N SER A 103 -5.60 -3.72 -8.55
CA SER A 103 -6.13 -2.36 -8.40
C SER A 103 -5.74 -1.72 -7.07
N ALA A 104 -5.79 -2.48 -5.96
CA ALA A 104 -5.35 -2.00 -4.65
C ALA A 104 -3.84 -1.73 -4.63
N SER A 105 -3.04 -2.61 -5.25
CA SER A 105 -1.58 -2.44 -5.38
C SER A 105 -1.24 -1.19 -6.19
N ALA A 106 -1.98 -0.93 -7.27
CA ALA A 106 -1.81 0.28 -8.08
C ALA A 106 -2.17 1.55 -7.30
N ALA A 107 -3.27 1.53 -6.54
CA ALA A 107 -3.66 2.65 -5.67
C ALA A 107 -2.62 2.91 -4.57
N LEU A 108 -2.08 1.85 -3.95
CA LEU A 108 -0.97 1.97 -3.00
C LEU A 108 0.28 2.54 -3.66
N GLY A 109 0.65 2.03 -4.84
CA GLY A 109 1.77 2.57 -5.62
C GLY A 109 1.60 4.06 -5.94
N ALA A 110 0.38 4.48 -6.29
CA ALA A 110 0.05 5.88 -6.49
C ALA A 110 0.21 6.72 -5.21
N ILE A 111 -0.19 6.21 -4.04
CA ILE A 111 0.09 6.89 -2.76
C ILE A 111 1.60 7.04 -2.57
N LEU A 112 2.37 5.95 -2.67
CA LEU A 112 3.82 5.97 -2.42
C LEU A 112 4.57 6.92 -3.39
N TYR A 113 4.07 7.07 -4.62
CA TYR A 113 4.73 7.86 -5.65
C TYR A 113 4.25 9.31 -5.72
N LEU A 114 2.98 9.58 -5.44
CA LEU A 114 2.40 10.93 -5.53
C LEU A 114 2.33 11.62 -4.17
N TRP A 115 2.71 10.95 -3.08
CA TRP A 115 2.71 11.54 -1.75
C TRP A 115 3.46 12.87 -1.70
N GLN A 116 2.85 13.85 -1.03
CA GLN A 116 3.45 15.16 -0.77
C GLN A 116 3.84 15.27 0.71
N PRO A 117 5.13 15.15 1.05
CA PRO A 117 5.60 15.23 2.43
C PRO A 117 5.17 16.52 3.13
N MET A 118 4.80 16.41 4.41
CA MET A 118 4.37 17.54 5.21
C MET A 118 5.60 18.29 5.75
N PRO A 119 5.69 19.62 5.62
CA PRO A 119 6.90 20.38 5.97
C PRO A 119 7.13 20.53 7.47
N TRP A 120 6.25 19.98 8.31
CA TRP A 120 6.35 20.04 9.77
C TRP A 120 6.01 18.69 10.38
N THR A 121 6.61 18.42 11.53
CA THR A 121 6.30 17.26 12.36
C THR A 121 4.89 17.37 12.93
N VAL A 122 4.00 16.44 12.55
CA VAL A 122 2.62 16.39 13.06
C VAL A 122 2.59 15.89 14.50
N TRP A 123 3.41 14.88 14.83
CA TRP A 123 3.56 14.33 16.17
C TRP A 123 4.95 13.71 16.33
N GLN A 124 5.42 13.60 17.56
CA GLN A 124 6.70 12.94 17.88
C GLN A 124 6.61 12.26 19.25
N VAL A 125 7.14 11.05 19.36
CA VAL A 125 7.33 10.37 20.65
C VAL A 125 8.79 10.52 21.05
N ARG A 126 9.01 11.06 22.24
CA ARG A 126 10.36 11.32 22.77
C ARG A 126 10.86 10.14 23.61
N PRO A 127 12.19 10.02 23.81
CA PRO A 127 12.74 9.07 24.76
C PRO A 127 12.11 9.21 26.16
N PRO A 128 11.94 8.10 26.90
CA PRO A 128 12.44 6.75 26.59
C PRO A 128 11.46 5.86 25.79
N TYR A 129 10.31 6.39 25.34
CA TYR A 129 9.23 5.58 24.75
C TYR A 129 9.31 5.42 23.23
N ASP A 130 10.23 6.14 22.57
CA ASP A 130 10.49 6.07 21.13
C ASP A 130 10.72 4.63 20.66
N LYS A 131 11.58 3.88 21.36
CA LYS A 131 11.89 2.48 21.01
C LYS A 131 10.70 1.54 21.16
N ALA A 132 9.79 1.81 22.10
CA ALA A 132 8.59 1.00 22.29
C ALA A 132 7.64 1.12 21.09
N VAL A 133 7.51 2.32 20.52
CA VAL A 133 6.72 2.55 19.31
C VAL A 133 7.33 1.82 18.11
N TRP A 134 8.66 1.87 17.95
CA TRP A 134 9.36 1.10 16.91
C TRP A 134 9.18 -0.41 17.07
N ALA A 135 9.29 -0.94 18.29
CA ALA A 135 9.07 -2.36 18.57
C ALA A 135 7.61 -2.77 18.28
N LEU A 136 6.64 -1.94 18.64
CA LEU A 136 5.23 -2.18 18.33
C LEU A 136 4.96 -2.18 16.82
N SER A 137 5.57 -1.25 16.08
CA SER A 137 5.48 -1.22 14.62
C SER A 137 6.08 -2.48 13.99
N ALA A 138 7.27 -2.90 14.44
CA ALA A 138 7.90 -4.13 13.97
C ALA A 138 7.03 -5.36 14.27
N LEU A 139 6.44 -5.44 15.47
CA LEU A 139 5.50 -6.51 15.83
C LEU A 139 4.27 -6.50 14.91
N GLY A 140 3.69 -5.33 14.64
CA GLY A 140 2.56 -5.19 13.72
C GLY A 140 2.88 -5.69 12.31
N ILE A 141 4.06 -5.37 11.79
CA ILE A 141 4.56 -5.88 10.50
C ILE A 141 4.70 -7.41 10.54
N LEU A 142 5.32 -7.97 11.59
CA LEU A 142 5.48 -9.41 11.74
C LEU A 142 4.14 -10.14 11.81
N VAL A 143 3.18 -9.61 12.58
CA VAL A 143 1.82 -10.16 12.68
C VAL A 143 1.11 -10.08 11.32
N PHE A 144 1.20 -8.95 10.63
CA PHE A 144 0.61 -8.79 9.31
C PHE A 144 1.13 -9.85 8.33
N PHE A 145 2.45 -9.92 8.12
CA PHE A 145 3.04 -10.89 7.20
C PHE A 145 2.84 -12.33 7.68
N GLY A 146 2.97 -12.60 8.98
CA GLY A 146 2.72 -13.92 9.55
C GLY A 146 1.28 -14.40 9.34
N SER A 147 0.30 -13.51 9.48
CA SER A 147 -1.12 -13.83 9.28
C SER A 147 -1.46 -14.22 7.84
N THR A 148 -0.67 -13.78 6.86
CA THR A 148 -0.89 -14.18 5.46
C THR A 148 -0.70 -15.68 5.25
N GLY A 149 0.15 -16.32 6.06
CA GLY A 149 0.36 -17.77 6.04
C GLY A 149 -0.77 -18.59 6.69
N ALA A 150 -1.72 -17.94 7.38
CA ALA A 150 -2.92 -18.61 7.89
C ALA A 150 -3.93 -18.93 6.77
N TRP A 151 -3.71 -18.41 5.56
CA TRP A 151 -4.54 -18.61 4.39
C TRP A 151 -3.72 -19.26 3.27
N ASP A 152 -4.35 -20.04 2.40
CA ASP A 152 -3.67 -20.52 1.20
C ASP A 152 -3.36 -19.30 0.30
N HIS A 153 -2.08 -18.91 0.21
CA HIS A 153 -1.63 -17.81 -0.64
C HIS A 153 -2.06 -17.99 -2.10
N THR A 154 -2.16 -19.23 -2.58
CA THR A 154 -2.65 -19.46 -3.95
C THR A 154 -4.15 -19.18 -4.09
N GLU A 155 -4.94 -19.44 -3.05
CA GLU A 155 -6.36 -19.09 -3.03
C GLU A 155 -6.59 -17.59 -2.82
N LEU A 156 -5.81 -16.96 -1.94
CA LEU A 156 -5.91 -15.53 -1.59
C LEU A 156 -5.80 -14.65 -2.83
N PHE A 157 -5.01 -15.07 -3.82
CA PHE A 157 -4.75 -14.35 -5.07
C PHE A 157 -5.34 -14.99 -6.34
N GLY A 158 -6.21 -16.00 -6.20
CA GLY A 158 -7.01 -16.58 -7.30
C GLY A 158 -6.29 -17.56 -8.23
N LEU A 159 -5.16 -18.13 -7.78
CA LEU A 159 -4.34 -19.09 -8.50
C LEU A 159 -4.86 -20.54 -8.44
N LYS A 160 -5.72 -20.83 -7.47
CA LYS A 160 -6.63 -22.00 -7.43
C LYS A 160 -8.05 -21.48 -7.53
#